data_AF-A0A328EL90-F1
#
_entry.id   AF-A0A328EL90-F1
#
_cell.length_a   1.000
_cell.length_b   1.000
_cell.length_c   1.000
_cell.angle_alpha   90.00
_cell.angle_beta   90.00
_cell.angle_gamma   90.00
#
_symmetry.space_group_name_H-M   'P 1'
#
loop_
_entity.id
_entity.type
_entity.pdbx_description
1 polymer ?
#
loop_
_entity_poly.entity_id
_entity_poly.type
_entity_poly.pdbx_seq_one_letter_code
_entity_poly.pdbx_strand_id
1 'polypeptide(L)'
;MKSNNQQEQAHKHTPGDFVPVINTSKCEGDGECVLVCPKGVFEIYQLSALEKNQLPFISRLKVSAHGSKQARLIHPERCEGCGNCVSACHEKAIKLKKNLQG
;
A
#
# COMPACT_ATOMS: atom_id res chain seq x y z
N MET A 1 -0.13 -22.46 -35.03
CA MET A 1 -1.39 -22.33 -34.25
C MET A 1 -1.16 -23.10 -32.94
N LYS A 2 -0.91 -22.49 -31.78
CA LYS A 2 -1.66 -21.43 -31.10
C LYS A 2 -0.72 -20.38 -30.47
N SER A 3 -1.09 -19.11 -30.62
CA SER A 3 -0.58 -17.99 -29.84
C SER A 3 -1.10 -18.02 -28.40
N ASN A 4 -0.32 -17.46 -27.47
CA ASN A 4 -0.71 -16.51 -26.40
C ASN A 4 0.42 -16.51 -25.35
N ASN A 5 1.33 -15.53 -25.28
CA ASN A 5 1.17 -14.11 -24.96
C ASN A 5 0.45 -13.84 -23.63
N GLN A 6 1.21 -13.81 -22.52
CA GLN A 6 0.89 -13.04 -21.31
C GLN A 6 2.18 -12.47 -20.68
N GLN A 7 2.66 -11.40 -21.31
CA GLN A 7 3.24 -10.19 -20.72
C GLN A 7 3.83 -10.28 -19.29
N GLU A 8 5.14 -10.52 -19.23
CA GLU A 8 5.99 -10.18 -18.10
C GLU A 8 6.22 -8.67 -18.12
N GLN A 9 5.46 -7.91 -17.32
CA GLN A 9 5.64 -6.46 -17.21
C GLN A 9 6.97 -6.18 -16.48
N ALA A 10 8.04 -6.05 -17.24
CA ALA A 10 9.33 -5.55 -16.79
C ALA A 10 9.17 -4.10 -16.32
N HIS A 11 8.84 -3.91 -15.05
CA HIS A 11 8.88 -2.58 -14.43
C HIS A 11 10.32 -2.06 -14.50
N LYS A 12 10.52 -0.97 -15.24
CA LYS A 12 11.85 -0.43 -15.62
C LYS A 12 12.63 0.23 -14.47
N HIS A 13 12.13 0.18 -13.24
CA HIS A 13 12.72 0.87 -12.10
C HIS A 13 13.47 -0.13 -11.24
N THR A 14 14.62 0.30 -10.72
CA THR A 14 15.34 -0.48 -9.73
C THR A 14 14.52 -0.58 -8.44
N PRO A 15 14.51 -1.74 -7.77
CA PRO A 15 13.90 -1.86 -6.45
C PRO A 15 14.41 -0.75 -5.52
N GLY A 16 13.48 -0.02 -4.91
CA GLY A 16 13.79 1.08 -4.00
C GLY A 16 13.80 2.47 -4.65
N ASP A 17 13.73 2.59 -5.98
CA ASP A 17 13.59 3.88 -6.69
C ASP A 17 12.32 4.63 -6.29
N PHE A 18 11.30 3.88 -5.90
CA PHE A 18 10.02 4.40 -5.43
C PHE A 18 9.68 3.78 -4.08
N VAL A 19 9.07 4.57 -3.22
CA VAL A 19 8.52 4.11 -1.95
C VAL A 19 7.04 4.50 -1.89
N PRO A 20 6.13 3.57 -1.54
CA PRO A 20 4.75 3.92 -1.30
C PRO A 20 4.62 4.81 -0.06
N VAL A 21 3.62 5.68 -0.05
CA VAL A 21 3.24 6.51 1.09
C VAL A 21 1.77 6.27 1.35
N ILE A 22 1.45 5.88 2.58
CA ILE A 22 0.09 5.58 3.01
C ILE A 22 -0.44 6.77 3.81
N ASN A 23 -1.58 7.30 3.38
CA ASN A 23 -2.33 8.27 4.15
C ASN A 23 -3.22 7.53 5.17
N THR A 24 -2.78 7.48 6.42
CA THR A 24 -3.49 6.82 7.54
C THR A 24 -4.81 7.49 7.92
N SER A 25 -5.09 8.71 7.46
CA SER A 25 -6.42 9.31 7.64
C SER A 25 -7.48 8.75 6.68
N LYS A 26 -7.05 8.10 5.59
CA LYS A 26 -7.89 7.52 4.55
C LYS A 26 -7.85 5.99 4.51
N CYS A 27 -6.76 5.37 4.95
CA CYS A 27 -6.61 3.92 4.90
C CYS A 27 -7.61 3.23 5.83
N GLU A 28 -8.42 2.32 5.28
CA GLU A 28 -9.41 1.52 6.01
C GLU A 28 -8.95 0.09 6.34
N GLY A 29 -7.76 -0.31 5.84
CA GLY A 29 -7.18 -1.62 6.13
C GLY A 29 -7.87 -2.79 5.40
N ASP A 30 -8.41 -2.54 4.21
CA ASP A 30 -9.04 -3.51 3.31
C ASP A 30 -8.12 -4.65 2.87
N GLY A 31 -6.81 -4.40 2.72
CA GLY A 31 -5.82 -5.42 2.37
C GLY A 31 -5.53 -5.57 0.89
N GLU A 32 -6.23 -4.85 0.01
CA GLU A 32 -6.02 -4.92 -1.45
C GLU A 32 -4.56 -4.68 -1.83
N CYS A 33 -3.90 -3.72 -1.18
CA CYS A 33 -2.49 -3.42 -1.39
C CYS A 33 -1.55 -4.61 -1.11
N VAL A 34 -1.91 -5.50 -0.18
CA VAL A 34 -1.13 -6.72 0.11
C VAL A 34 -1.33 -7.74 -1.00
N LEU A 35 -2.58 -7.92 -1.45
CA LEU A 35 -2.94 -8.90 -2.49
C LEU A 35 -2.31 -8.57 -3.84
N VAL A 36 -2.31 -7.30 -4.24
CA VAL A 36 -1.85 -6.88 -5.57
C VAL A 36 -0.36 -6.56 -5.65
N CYS A 37 0.36 -6.56 -4.51
CA CYS A 37 1.78 -6.23 -4.49
C CYS A 37 2.64 -7.48 -4.75
N PRO A 38 3.28 -7.61 -5.93
CA PRO A 38 4.07 -8.79 -6.26
C PRO A 38 5.39 -8.89 -5.45
N LYS A 39 5.75 -7.85 -4.69
CA LYS A 39 7.02 -7.74 -3.98
C LYS A 39 6.88 -7.83 -2.46
N GLY A 40 5.66 -8.01 -1.95
CA GLY A 40 5.40 -8.14 -0.51
C GLY A 40 5.81 -6.89 0.29
N VAL A 41 5.56 -5.70 -0.26
CA VAL A 41 5.95 -4.42 0.36
C VAL A 41 5.05 -4.07 1.56
N PHE A 42 3.81 -4.56 1.57
CA PHE A 42 2.77 -4.19 2.51
C PHE A 42 2.39 -5.35 3.44
N GLU A 43 1.90 -5.00 4.62
CA GLU A 43 1.07 -5.89 5.45
C GLU A 43 -0.12 -5.14 6.03
N ILE A 44 -1.12 -5.89 6.50
CA ILE A 44 -2.20 -5.36 7.34
C ILE A 44 -1.89 -5.62 8.81
N TYR A 45 -1.98 -4.58 9.63
CA TYR A 45 -1.77 -4.67 11.07
C TYR A 45 -2.98 -4.14 11.85
N GLN A 46 -3.11 -4.59 13.10
CA GLN A 46 -4.13 -4.15 14.04
C GLN A 46 -3.64 -2.90 14.77
N LEU A 47 -4.44 -1.83 14.80
CA LEU A 47 -4.10 -0.63 15.56
C LEU A 47 -4.31 -0.87 17.05
N SER A 48 -3.30 -0.51 17.84
CA SER A 48 -3.40 -0.40 19.29
C SER A 48 -4.35 0.74 19.70
N ALA A 49 -4.80 0.73 20.95
CA ALA A 49 -5.62 1.82 21.49
C ALA A 49 -4.89 3.17 21.43
N LEU A 50 -3.57 3.19 21.65
CA LEU A 50 -2.76 4.40 21.60
C LEU A 50 -2.68 4.98 20.19
N GLU A 51 -2.43 4.14 19.17
CA GLU A 51 -2.40 4.58 17.77
C GLU A 51 -3.76 5.12 17.34
N LYS A 52 -4.87 4.47 17.72
CA LYS A 52 -6.22 4.98 17.44
C LYS A 52 -6.46 6.35 18.06
N ASN A 53 -5.96 6.59 19.27
CA ASN A 53 -6.13 7.85 19.97
C ASN A 53 -5.32 9.00 19.36
N GLN A 54 -4.26 8.69 18.59
CA GLN A 54 -3.47 9.67 17.86
C GLN A 54 -4.09 10.04 16.50
N LEU A 55 -5.11 9.30 16.03
CA LEU A 55 -5.81 9.60 14.79
C LEU A 55 -6.78 10.77 14.96
N PRO A 56 -6.94 11.63 13.94
CA PRO A 56 -8.02 12.61 13.89
C PRO A 56 -9.39 11.95 14.11
N PHE A 57 -10.33 12.68 14.72
CA PHE A 57 -11.64 12.13 15.12
C PHE A 57 -12.36 11.34 14.02
N ILE A 58 -12.39 11.90 12.80
CA ILE A 58 -13.01 11.26 11.63
C ILE A 58 -12.28 9.98 11.23
N SER A 59 -10.95 10.00 11.20
CA SER A 59 -10.13 8.83 10.88
C SER A 59 -10.31 7.73 11.92
N ARG A 60 -10.37 8.09 13.21
CA ARG A 60 -10.63 7.15 14.31
C ARG A 60 -12.00 6.48 14.18
N LEU A 61 -13.04 7.24 13.81
CA LEU A 61 -14.37 6.69 13.57
C LEU A 61 -14.38 5.71 12.39
N LYS A 62 -13.76 6.10 11.27
CA LYS A 62 -13.63 5.29 10.06
C LYS A 62 -12.89 3.97 10.35
N VAL A 63 -11.69 4.01 10.93
CA VAL A 63 -10.96 2.76 11.24
C VAL A 63 -11.71 1.90 12.25
N SER A 64 -12.48 2.48 13.18
CA SER A 64 -13.27 1.70 14.13
C SER A 64 -14.39 0.90 13.46
N ALA A 65 -15.03 1.47 12.42
CA ALA A 65 -16.03 0.77 11.63
C ALA A 65 -15.45 -0.36 10.75
N HIS A 66 -14.17 -0.24 10.37
CA HIS A 66 -13.47 -1.18 9.47
C HIS A 66 -12.44 -2.04 10.21
N GLY A 67 -12.80 -2.53 11.41
CA GLY A 67 -12.02 -3.54 12.12
C GLY A 67 -10.74 -3.04 12.79
N SER A 68 -10.51 -1.72 12.84
CA SER A 68 -9.35 -1.08 13.45
C SER A 68 -8.01 -1.60 12.92
N LYS A 69 -7.94 -1.79 11.61
CA LYS A 69 -6.74 -2.25 10.90
C LYS A 69 -6.29 -1.21 9.90
N GLN A 70 -5.00 -1.20 9.59
CA GLN A 70 -4.43 -0.40 8.49
C GLN A 70 -3.33 -1.15 7.78
N ALA A 71 -3.01 -0.68 6.58
CA ALA A 71 -1.80 -1.10 5.89
C ALA A 71 -0.56 -0.39 6.44
N ARG A 72 0.56 -1.09 6.50
CA ARG A 72 1.89 -0.53 6.74
C ARG A 72 2.92 -1.10 5.78
N LEU A 73 4.06 -0.44 5.65
CA LEU A 73 5.18 -0.88 4.81
C LEU A 73 6.14 -1.72 5.66
N ILE A 74 6.51 -2.89 5.14
CA ILE A 74 7.51 -3.78 5.78
C ILE A 74 8.78 -3.92 4.96
N HIS A 75 8.67 -3.81 3.63
CA HIS A 75 9.79 -3.93 2.70
C HIS A 75 9.75 -2.84 1.62
N PRO A 76 9.74 -1.55 1.99
CA PRO A 76 9.67 -0.45 1.01
C PRO A 76 10.80 -0.48 -0.02
N GLU A 77 11.97 -1.01 0.35
CA GLU A 77 13.14 -1.18 -0.52
C GLU A 77 12.92 -2.16 -1.67
N ARG A 78 11.92 -3.04 -1.58
CA ARG A 78 11.57 -3.99 -2.66
C ARG A 78 10.60 -3.39 -3.67
N CYS A 79 10.14 -2.16 -3.45
CA CYS A 79 9.16 -1.55 -4.34
C CYS A 79 9.81 -1.17 -5.67
N GLU A 80 9.26 -1.71 -6.76
CA GLU A 80 9.68 -1.41 -8.15
C GLU A 80 8.80 -0.33 -8.80
N GLY A 81 7.94 0.32 -8.01
CA GLY A 81 7.07 1.39 -8.50
C GLY A 81 6.03 0.96 -9.53
N CYS A 82 5.54 -0.29 -9.49
CA CYS A 82 4.57 -0.83 -10.46
C CYS A 82 3.21 -0.11 -10.46
N GLY A 83 2.80 0.48 -9.33
CA GLY A 83 1.55 1.23 -9.20
C GLY A 83 0.31 0.40 -8.87
N ASN A 84 0.38 -0.94 -8.84
CA ASN A 84 -0.79 -1.80 -8.58
C ASN A 84 -1.54 -1.44 -7.30
N CYS A 85 -0.81 -1.21 -6.21
CA CYS A 85 -1.38 -0.80 -4.92
C CYS A 85 -2.10 0.56 -4.97
N VAL A 86 -1.64 1.48 -5.83
CA VAL A 86 -2.29 2.78 -6.03
C VAL A 86 -3.61 2.60 -6.77
N SER A 87 -3.61 1.77 -7.82
CA SER A 87 -4.80 1.48 -8.62
C SER A 87 -5.85 0.69 -7.84
N ALA A 88 -5.45 -0.25 -6.99
CA ALA A 88 -6.36 -1.11 -6.23
C ALA A 88 -7.01 -0.42 -5.02
N CYS A 89 -6.40 0.64 -4.48
CA CYS A 89 -6.89 1.29 -3.27
C CYS A 89 -8.12 2.18 -3.56
N HIS A 90 -9.32 1.71 -3.20
CA HIS A 90 -10.57 2.45 -3.41
C HIS A 90 -10.60 3.82 -2.69
N GLU A 91 -10.02 3.89 -1.48
CA GLU A 91 -9.92 5.13 -0.69
C GLU A 91 -8.88 6.12 -1.22
N LYS A 92 -8.09 5.73 -2.23
CA LYS A 92 -6.97 6.54 -2.75
C LYS A 92 -6.00 6.95 -1.63
N ALA A 93 -5.76 6.03 -0.69
CA ALA A 93 -4.90 6.25 0.47
C ALA A 93 -3.41 6.10 0.14
N ILE A 94 -3.06 5.43 -0.97
CA ILE A 94 -1.68 5.10 -1.33
C ILE A 94 -1.20 5.98 -2.49
N LYS A 95 0.02 6.50 -2.38
CA LYS A 95 0.75 7.17 -3.47
C LYS A 95 2.16 6.60 -3.59
N LEU A 96 2.76 6.64 -4.78
CA LEU A 96 4.19 6.38 -4.94
C LEU A 96 4.96 7.70 -4.92
N LYS A 97 6.10 7.73 -4.21
CA LYS A 97 7.08 8.83 -4.27
C LYS A 97 8.41 8.27 -4.73
N LYS A 98 9.17 9.06 -5.50
CA LYS A 98 10.57 8.73 -5.76
C LYS A 98 11.36 8.75 -4.46
N ASN A 99 12.20 7.74 -4.27
CA ASN A 99 13.18 7.71 -3.21
C ASN A 99 14.41 8.49 -3.70
N LEU A 100 14.68 9.65 -3.11
CA LEU A 100 15.81 10.51 -3.52
C LEU A 100 17.15 10.07 -2.89
N GLN A 101 17.22 8.83 -2.39
CA GLN A 101 18.38 8.26 -1.69
C GLN A 101 19.00 7.08 -2.45
N GLY A 102 18.67 6.92 -3.73
CA GLY A 102 19.25 5.92 -4.64
C GLY A 102 20.42 6.47 -5.44
#